data_AF-A0A9X2T2K3-F1
#
_entry.id   AF-A0A9X2T2K3-F1
#
_cell.length_a   1.000
_cell.length_b   1.000
_cell.length_c   1.000
_cell.angle_alpha   90.00
_cell.angle_beta   90.00
_cell.angle_gamma   90.00
#
_symmetry.space_group_name_H-M   'P 1'
#
loop_
_entity.id
_entity.type
_entity.pdbx_description
1 polymer ?
#
loop_
_entity_poly.entity_id
_entity_poly.type
_entity_poly.pdbx_seq_one_letter_code
_entity_poly.pdbx_strand_id
1 'polypeptide(L)' 'MKTEAQLNAEILSATVKIKEYAPELEKFIGEMPVTITDSDSDLVNHKILSDYLDSLNQMLKKYNEEKLVQFKLSI' A
#
# COMPACT_ATOMS: atom_id res chain seq x y z
N MET A 1 10.43 13.08 10.72
CA MET A 1 9.51 13.02 9.56
C MET A 1 10.12 12.08 8.56
N LYS A 2 9.34 11.15 7.99
CA LYS A 2 9.84 10.34 6.87
C LYS A 2 10.01 11.28 5.66
N THR A 3 10.94 11.00 4.76
CA THR A 3 11.05 11.74 3.49
C THR A 3 10.12 11.13 2.45
N GLU A 4 9.80 11.85 1.39
CA GLU A 4 9.03 11.31 0.26
C GLU A 4 9.71 10.07 -0.34
N ALA A 5 11.04 10.08 -0.42
CA ALA A 5 11.83 8.93 -0.85
C ALA A 5 11.63 7.70 0.06
N GLN A 6 11.54 7.91 1.38
CA GLN A 6 11.26 6.81 2.32
C GLN A 6 9.83 6.28 2.16
N LEU A 7 8.84 7.17 2.00
CA LEU A 7 7.46 6.75 1.74
C LEU A 7 7.35 5.97 0.44
N ASN A 8 7.99 6.43 -0.64
CA ASN A 8 8.02 5.72 -1.91
C ASN A 8 8.68 4.34 -1.80
N ALA A 9 9.78 4.23 -1.04
CA ALA A 9 10.42 2.94 -0.80
C ALA A 9 9.51 1.99 -0.01
N GLU A 10 8.79 2.50 1.00
CA GLU A 10 7.84 1.70 1.78
C GLU A 10 6.62 1.28 0.97
N ILE A 11 6.08 2.17 0.14
CA ILE A 11 5.00 1.89 -0.81
C ILE A 11 5.44 0.79 -1.77
N LEU A 12 6.62 0.93 -2.38
CA LEU A 12 7.15 -0.10 -3.29
C LEU A 12 7.31 -1.44 -2.58
N SER A 13 7.86 -1.43 -1.36
CA SER A 13 8.01 -2.64 -0.55
C SER A 13 6.66 -3.30 -0.23
N ALA A 14 5.65 -2.52 0.14
CA ALA A 14 4.30 -3.01 0.40
C ALA A 14 3.67 -3.60 -0.88
N THR A 15 3.78 -2.91 -2.00
CA THR A 15 3.26 -3.37 -3.29
C THR A 15 3.93 -4.66 -3.75
N VAL A 16 5.26 -4.79 -3.60
CA VAL A 16 5.98 -6.04 -3.89
C VAL A 16 5.49 -7.17 -3.01
N LYS A 17 5.36 -6.95 -1.69
CA LYS A 17 4.80 -7.94 -0.78
C LYS A 17 3.38 -8.35 -1.18
N ILE A 18 2.57 -7.40 -1.65
CA ILE A 18 1.22 -7.73 -2.11
C ILE A 18 1.29 -8.62 -3.35
N LYS A 19 2.13 -8.31 -4.34
CA LYS A 19 2.31 -9.18 -5.51
C LYS A 19 2.81 -10.58 -5.14
N GLU A 20 3.72 -10.70 -4.18
CA GLU A 20 4.30 -11.99 -3.79
C GLU A 20 3.36 -12.83 -2.90
N TYR A 21 2.71 -12.22 -1.91
CA TYR A 21 1.95 -12.94 -0.88
C TYR A 21 0.43 -12.91 -1.09
N ALA A 22 -0.07 -11.92 -1.83
CA ALA A 22 -1.48 -11.67 -2.07
C ALA A 22 -1.72 -11.18 -3.51
N PRO A 23 -1.32 -11.95 -4.54
CA PRO A 23 -1.50 -11.55 -5.95
C PRO A 23 -2.98 -11.28 -6.29
N GLU A 24 -3.90 -11.83 -5.51
CA GLU A 24 -5.33 -11.52 -5.60
C GLU A 24 -5.66 -10.06 -5.30
N LEU A 25 -4.86 -9.38 -4.48
CA LEU A 25 -5.01 -7.97 -4.18
C LEU A 25 -4.37 -7.08 -5.24
N GLU A 26 -3.49 -7.60 -6.09
CA GLU A 26 -2.89 -6.85 -7.19
C GLU A 26 -3.98 -6.25 -8.09
N LYS A 27 -5.11 -6.95 -8.27
CA LYS A 27 -6.26 -6.43 -9.03
C LYS A 27 -6.93 -5.20 -8.40
N PHE A 28 -6.71 -4.95 -7.10
CA PHE A 28 -7.20 -3.79 -6.37
C PHE A 28 -6.14 -2.70 -6.25
N ILE A 29 -4.85 -3.04 -6.40
CA ILE A 29 -3.77 -2.08 -6.54
C ILE A 29 -3.73 -1.64 -8.00
N GLY A 30 -4.47 -0.58 -8.31
CA GLY A 30 -4.39 0.08 -9.61
C GLY A 30 -2.98 0.62 -9.92
N GLU A 31 -2.84 1.29 -11.05
CA GLU A 31 -1.57 1.95 -11.41
C GLU A 31 -1.06 2.82 -10.25
N MET A 32 0.22 2.68 -9.91
CA MET A 32 0.82 3.51 -8.86
C MET A 32 0.55 4.98 -9.21
N PRO A 33 0.08 5.81 -8.26
CA PRO A 33 -0.05 7.23 -8.50
C PRO A 33 1.34 7.78 -8.82
N VAL A 34 1.66 7.95 -10.10
CA VAL A 34 2.84 8.68 -10.54
C VAL A 34 2.53 10.13 -10.21
N THR A 35 3.03 10.61 -9.08
CA THR A 35 2.89 12.01 -8.69
C THR A 35 3.76 12.84 -9.63
N ILE A 36 3.16 13.24 -10.76
CA ILE A 36 3.70 14.29 -11.64
C ILE A 36 3.66 15.57 -10.81
N THR A 37 4.82 15.96 -10.28
CA THR A 37 5.01 17.13 -9.42
C THR A 37 5.01 18.39 -10.28
N ASP A 38 3.90 19.13 -10.31
CA ASP A 38 3.95 20.56 -10.56
C ASP A 38 4.15 21.26 -9.22
N SER A 39 5.43 21.42 -8.87
CA SER A 39 6.10 22.49 -8.10
C SER A 39 5.51 23.14 -6.83
N ASP A 40 4.25 22.97 -6.43
CA ASP A 40 3.61 23.93 -5.50
C ASP A 40 3.23 23.41 -4.11
N SER A 41 3.39 22.13 -3.75
CA SER A 41 3.20 21.69 -2.34
C SER A 41 3.79 20.32 -1.99
N ASP A 42 5.05 20.29 -1.57
CA ASP A 42 5.70 19.12 -0.93
C ASP A 42 4.88 18.53 0.24
N LEU A 43 4.12 19.38 0.95
CA LEU A 43 3.25 18.95 2.05
C LEU A 43 2.07 18.08 1.59
N VAL A 44 1.51 18.39 0.41
CA VAL A 44 0.40 17.62 -0.17
C VAL A 44 0.93 16.27 -0.65
N ASN A 45 2.12 16.25 -1.23
CA ASN A 45 2.76 15.03 -1.71
C ASN A 45 3.04 14.06 -0.54
N HIS A 46 3.59 14.56 0.57
CA HIS A 46 3.82 13.73 1.76
C HIS A 46 2.54 13.10 2.33
N LYS A 47 1.45 13.89 2.39
CA LYS A 47 0.17 13.40 2.89
C LYS A 47 -0.43 12.35 1.96
N ILE A 48 -0.40 12.57 0.64
CA ILE A 48 -0.93 11.62 -0.34
C ILE A 48 -0.16 10.29 -0.28
N LEU A 49 1.17 10.34 -0.25
CA LEU A 49 2.01 9.14 -0.15
C LEU A 49 1.77 8.39 1.16
N SER A 50 1.64 9.12 2.28
CA SER A 50 1.34 8.51 3.57
C SER A 50 -0.05 7.87 3.61
N ASP A 51 -1.07 8.54 3.09
CA ASP A 51 -2.45 8.03 3.03
C ASP A 51 -2.53 6.80 2.10
N TYR A 52 -1.77 6.79 1.01
CA TYR A 52 -1.67 5.65 0.10
C TYR A 52 -0.99 4.44 0.77
N LEU A 53 0.13 4.67 1.48
CA LEU A 53 0.82 3.63 2.24
C LEU A 53 -0.07 3.02 3.32
N ASP A 54 -0.85 3.85 4.04
CA ASP A 54 -1.81 3.37 5.04
C ASP A 54 -2.88 2.50 4.38
N SER A 55 -3.41 2.92 3.24
CA SER A 55 -4.40 2.14 2.47
C SER A 55 -3.87 0.77 2.07
N LEU A 56 -2.62 0.68 1.58
CA LEU A 56 -1.97 -0.60 1.24
C LEU A 56 -1.79 -1.49 2.47
N ASN A 57 -1.37 -0.93 3.60
CA ASN A 57 -1.21 -1.67 4.85
C ASN A 57 -2.56 -2.18 5.38
N GLN A 58 -3.62 -1.37 5.28
CA GLN A 58 -4.96 -1.80 5.66
C GLN A 58 -5.47 -2.93 4.75
N MET A 59 -5.23 -2.88 3.44
CA MET A 59 -5.56 -3.98 2.52
C MET A 59 -4.85 -5.28 2.91
N LEU A 60 -3.53 -5.22 3.15
CA LEU A 60 -2.75 -6.36 3.60
C LEU A 60 -3.26 -6.92 4.93
N LYS A 61 -3.58 -6.04 5.88
CA LYS A 61 -4.13 -6.44 7.18
C LYS A 61 -5.46 -7.17 7.02
N LYS A 62 -6.39 -6.60 6.26
CA LYS A 62 -7.70 -7.23 5.99
C LYS A 62 -7.54 -8.57 5.29
N TYR A 63 -6.66 -8.66 4.29
CA TYR A 63 -6.40 -9.92 3.59
C TYR A 63 -5.81 -10.98 4.53
N ASN A 64 -4.87 -10.60 5.40
CA ASN A 64 -4.36 -11.54 6.41
C ASN A 64 -5.45 -11.96 7.40
N GLU A 65 -6.31 -11.04 7.86
CA GLU A 65 -7.44 -11.37 8.74
C GLU A 65 -8.43 -12.32 8.05
N GLU A 66 -8.83 -12.05 6.80
CA GLU A 66 -9.71 -12.91 6.01
C GLU A 66 -9.09 -14.29 5.78
N LYS A 67 -7.80 -14.34 5.42
CA LYS A 67 -7.06 -15.60 5.21
C LYS A 67 -6.96 -16.41 6.50
N LEU A 68 -6.72 -15.76 7.64
CA LEU A 68 -6.70 -16.41 8.96
C LEU A 68 -8.09 -16.89 9.40
N VAL A 69 -9.15 -16.14 9.08
CA VAL A 69 -10.53 -16.52 9.36
C VAL A 69 -10.93 -17.75 8.53
N GLN A 70 -10.63 -17.77 7.22
CA GLN A 70 -10.85 -18.92 6.34
C GLN A 70 -10.15 -20.19 6.84
N PHE A 71 -8.92 -20.06 7.34
CA PHE A 71 -8.17 -21.18 7.91
C PHE A 71 -8.83 -21.72 9.19
N LYS A 72 -9.35 -20.85 10.06
CA LYS A 72 -10.02 -21.24 11.31
C LYS A 72 -11.42 -21.86 11.11
N LEU A 73 -12.13 -21.49 10.04
CA LEU A 73 -13.44 -22.05 9.68
C LEU A 73 -13.36 -23.45 9.05
N SER A 74 -12.16 -23.91 8.70
CA SER A 74 -11.92 -25.24 8.12
C SER A 74 -11.52 -26.30 9.17
N ILE A 75 -11.65 -25.99 10.47
CA ILE A 75 -11.32 -26.87 11.61
C ILE A 75 -12.61 -27.12 12.40
#